data_AF-A0A3A8QAJ8-F1
#
_entry.id   AF-A0A3A8QAJ8-F1
#
_cell.length_a   1.000
_cell.length_b   1.000
_cell.length_c   1.000
_cell.angle_alpha   90.00
_cell.angle_beta   90.00
_cell.angle_gamma   90.00
#
_symmetry.space_group_name_H-M   'P 1'
#
loop_
_entity.id
_entity.type
_entity.pdbx_description
1 polymer ?
#
loop_
_entity_poly.entity_id
_entity_poly.type
_entity_poly.pdbx_seq_one_letter_code
_entity_poly.pdbx_strand_id
1 'polypeptide(L)'
;MALLATLGLGSLMGCGGAPDASMPSEQTPPGALRDSEADLYVASSTLWRPLAIPVCWENPATGNATQRQWVRDAVTRTWEANSSVRFSGWGTCPASSSGVRINISDVGPHVKALGKGLRGMAQGMVLNFTFANWSPSCASSLKYCIDAIAVHEFGHALGYAHEQNRPDRPSTCTEPAQGSSGDWLIGPWDLASVMNYCNPAWNGNGDLSATDVQGAKATYGIPWESLGGGFTSGPAVASWGANRLDVFGRGLDNQLYHQAWTGSGWTGWGLQGGGTITSDPAAVSWGPNRIDVFARGTDNSMLHKAWDGTGWSLWYSQGGVFNSGPAVASWGENRLDVFGQGQDNQLYHQAWTGTGWTQWTLIPGTVTSEPAAVSWGPNRIDLFARGTDNSILHKAWDGAGWSPWYSLGGSFTSAPAAVSRGVNQLEVFGRGGDNSLWVNAWTGSSWTGWQWLGGEMTSAPDVASRGPGGMDVFYRGTDNTLRHSSYSNGW
;
A
#
# COMPACT_ATOMS: atom_id res chain seq x y z
N MET A 1 -93.40 18.10 -30.19
CA MET A 1 -94.02 19.03 -29.20
C MET A 1 -93.91 18.33 -27.86
N ALA A 2 -92.85 18.61 -27.09
CA ALA A 2 -92.81 19.50 -25.91
C ALA A 2 -93.32 18.74 -24.66
N LEU A 3 -92.60 18.48 -23.57
CA LEU A 3 -91.70 19.27 -22.69
C LEU A 3 -90.75 18.27 -21.95
N LEU A 4 -89.44 18.51 -21.77
CA LEU A 4 -88.73 19.06 -20.57
C LEU A 4 -89.15 18.47 -19.19
N ALA A 5 -88.27 18.13 -18.22
CA ALA A 5 -86.93 18.64 -17.91
C ALA A 5 -86.04 17.69 -17.04
N THR A 6 -84.73 17.70 -17.35
CA THR A 6 -83.49 17.76 -16.52
C THR A 6 -83.33 17.15 -15.12
N LEU A 7 -82.22 16.42 -14.93
CA LEU A 7 -81.18 16.63 -13.89
C LEU A 7 -79.87 15.97 -14.34
N GLY A 8 -78.78 16.75 -14.37
CA GLY A 8 -77.47 16.35 -14.91
C GLY A 8 -76.43 16.05 -13.84
N LEU A 9 -75.58 15.05 -14.12
CA LEU A 9 -74.35 14.72 -13.40
C LEU A 9 -73.16 15.17 -14.26
N GLY A 10 -72.19 15.84 -13.64
CA GLY A 10 -70.93 16.25 -14.24
C GLY A 10 -69.74 15.63 -13.52
N SER A 11 -68.79 15.15 -14.32
CA SER A 11 -67.47 14.60 -13.98
C SER A 11 -66.35 15.60 -14.30
N LEU A 12 -65.17 15.42 -13.68
CA LEU A 12 -63.80 15.47 -14.26
C LEU A 12 -62.69 16.01 -13.31
N MET A 13 -61.47 15.54 -13.60
CA MET A 13 -60.18 15.55 -12.88
C MET A 13 -59.47 16.92 -12.74
N GLY A 14 -58.52 17.03 -11.78
CA GLY A 14 -57.22 17.71 -12.00
C GLY A 14 -56.61 18.62 -10.91
N CYS A 15 -55.50 18.16 -10.30
CA CYS A 15 -54.27 18.83 -9.78
C CYS A 15 -54.27 19.91 -8.67
N GLY A 16 -53.53 19.62 -7.57
CA GLY A 16 -52.54 20.53 -6.94
C GLY A 16 -52.86 21.19 -5.57
N GLY A 17 -52.06 20.89 -4.53
CA GLY A 17 -51.87 21.73 -3.32
C GLY A 17 -51.88 20.99 -1.97
N ALA A 18 -50.73 20.93 -1.27
CA ALA A 18 -50.59 20.52 0.15
C ALA A 18 -50.57 21.78 1.06
N PRO A 19 -50.82 21.71 2.39
CA PRO A 19 -49.80 21.19 3.33
C PRO A 19 -50.30 20.43 4.60
N ASP A 20 -49.35 19.69 5.18
CA ASP A 20 -49.13 19.30 6.59
C ASP A 20 -50.24 18.67 7.46
N ALA A 21 -50.01 17.40 7.85
CA ALA A 21 -49.46 17.08 9.18
C ALA A 21 -49.21 15.57 9.40
N SER A 22 -48.06 15.24 10.01
CA SER A 22 -47.65 14.02 10.73
C SER A 22 -46.95 12.83 9.99
N MET A 23 -45.64 13.02 9.70
CA MET A 23 -44.42 12.26 10.13
C MET A 23 -44.49 10.74 10.49
N PRO A 24 -43.41 9.95 10.29
CA PRO A 24 -42.88 9.47 9.01
C PRO A 24 -42.72 7.94 8.97
N SER A 25 -42.90 7.33 7.78
CA SER A 25 -42.40 5.99 7.51
C SER A 25 -40.94 6.06 7.07
N GLU A 26 -40.08 5.40 7.82
CA GLU A 26 -38.67 5.18 7.53
C GLU A 26 -38.52 4.37 6.23
N GLN A 27 -38.27 5.05 5.11
CA GLN A 27 -37.75 4.45 3.89
C GLN A 27 -36.28 4.85 3.77
N THR A 28 -35.41 3.94 4.18
CA THR A 28 -33.96 4.04 4.00
C THR A 28 -33.63 4.02 2.50
N PRO A 29 -32.80 4.96 1.99
CA PRO A 29 -32.31 4.89 0.61
C PRO A 29 -31.37 3.68 0.43
N PRO A 30 -31.35 3.00 -0.73
CA PRO A 30 -30.29 2.07 -1.05
C PRO A 30 -29.06 2.88 -1.49
N GLY A 31 -28.13 3.11 -0.57
CA GLY A 31 -26.96 3.93 -0.88
C GLY A 31 -26.12 4.32 0.33
N ALA A 32 -25.57 3.34 1.02
CA ALA A 32 -24.39 3.52 1.85
C ALA A 32 -23.54 2.24 1.73
N LEU A 33 -22.52 2.30 0.87
CA LEU A 33 -21.36 1.41 0.97
C LEU A 33 -20.77 1.63 2.36
N ARG A 34 -21.05 0.72 3.28
CA ARG A 34 -20.26 0.57 4.48
C ARG A 34 -19.11 -0.36 4.13
N ASP A 35 -17.97 0.24 3.84
CA ASP A 35 -16.67 -0.38 4.07
C ASP A 35 -16.58 -0.70 5.57
N SER A 36 -16.71 -1.97 5.93
CA SER A 36 -16.13 -2.61 7.13
C SER A 36 -16.77 -3.98 7.28
N GLU A 37 -15.97 -5.05 7.23
CA GLU A 37 -16.17 -6.37 7.88
C GLU A 37 -15.25 -7.40 7.18
N ALA A 38 -13.96 -7.28 7.47
CA ALA A 38 -12.90 -8.27 7.24
C ALA A 38 -12.79 -9.18 8.45
N ASP A 39 -12.21 -10.41 8.45
CA ASP A 39 -10.99 -10.73 9.24
C ASP A 39 -10.56 -12.26 9.65
N LEU A 40 -9.24 -12.63 9.73
CA LEU A 40 -8.55 -13.99 9.91
C LEU A 40 -7.88 -14.41 11.31
N TYR A 41 -7.87 -15.70 11.74
CA TYR A 41 -7.24 -16.14 13.03
C TYR A 41 -5.71 -16.44 13.01
N VAL A 42 -4.89 -15.61 13.66
CA VAL A 42 -3.42 -15.62 13.55
C VAL A 42 -2.71 -16.06 14.84
N ALA A 43 -1.67 -16.89 14.74
CA ALA A 43 -0.70 -17.15 15.81
C ALA A 43 0.47 -16.16 15.74
N SER A 44 0.26 -14.95 16.25
CA SER A 44 1.10 -13.75 16.06
C SER A 44 2.56 -13.95 16.44
N SER A 45 2.84 -14.68 17.53
CA SER A 45 4.21 -14.98 17.99
C SER A 45 5.02 -15.87 17.03
N THR A 46 4.35 -16.54 16.08
CA THR A 46 4.98 -17.47 15.13
C THR A 46 5.21 -16.88 13.75
N LEU A 47 4.79 -15.63 13.48
CA LEU A 47 4.97 -15.00 12.17
C LEU A 47 6.44 -14.96 11.73
N TRP A 48 6.67 -15.14 10.43
CA TRP A 48 8.01 -15.12 9.86
C TRP A 48 8.58 -13.72 9.77
N ARG A 49 9.84 -13.57 10.22
CA ARG A 49 10.72 -12.44 9.94
C ARG A 49 12.16 -13.00 9.75
N PRO A 50 12.91 -12.64 8.69
CA PRO A 50 12.53 -11.78 7.55
C PRO A 50 11.40 -12.40 6.69
N LEU A 51 10.85 -11.62 5.76
CA LEU A 51 9.71 -12.02 4.92
C LEU A 51 10.08 -12.97 3.76
N ALA A 52 11.38 -13.13 3.52
CA ALA A 52 11.93 -14.18 2.67
C ALA A 52 11.95 -15.52 3.42
N ILE A 53 11.07 -16.44 3.06
CA ILE A 53 10.90 -17.74 3.72
C ILE A 53 11.49 -18.84 2.83
N PRO A 54 12.56 -19.52 3.25
CA PRO A 54 13.08 -20.66 2.49
C PRO A 54 12.07 -21.82 2.52
N VAL A 55 11.94 -22.53 1.40
CA VAL A 55 11.17 -23.77 1.24
C VAL A 55 11.99 -24.76 0.44
N CYS A 56 11.78 -26.05 0.69
CA CYS A 56 12.47 -27.10 -0.05
C CYS A 56 11.68 -28.41 -0.02
N TRP A 57 12.01 -29.30 -0.95
CA TRP A 57 11.45 -30.64 -1.05
C TRP A 57 12.39 -31.67 -0.46
N GLU A 58 11.89 -32.53 0.42
CA GLU A 58 12.71 -33.58 1.03
C GLU A 58 12.93 -34.77 0.10
N ASN A 59 11.93 -35.08 -0.74
CA ASN A 59 11.91 -36.22 -1.65
C ASN A 59 11.41 -35.85 -3.06
N PRO A 60 11.96 -34.80 -3.71
CA PRO A 60 11.57 -34.45 -5.07
C PRO A 60 11.98 -35.56 -6.04
N ALA A 61 11.06 -35.96 -6.92
CA ALA A 61 11.32 -36.94 -7.97
C ALA A 61 10.98 -36.34 -9.35
N THR A 62 11.59 -36.84 -10.42
CA THR A 62 11.26 -36.39 -11.79
C THR A 62 9.77 -36.56 -12.10
N GLY A 63 9.17 -37.66 -11.66
CA GLY A 63 7.75 -37.97 -11.87
C GLY A 63 6.75 -37.07 -11.15
N ASN A 64 7.19 -36.23 -10.20
CA ASN A 64 6.31 -35.28 -9.50
C ASN A 64 6.67 -33.80 -9.74
N ALA A 65 7.45 -33.51 -10.79
CA ALA A 65 7.86 -32.14 -11.11
C ALA A 65 6.68 -31.21 -11.41
N THR A 66 5.68 -31.70 -12.15
CA THR A 66 4.48 -30.93 -12.51
C THR A 66 3.67 -30.53 -11.27
N GLN A 67 3.45 -31.46 -10.34
CA GLN A 67 2.71 -31.23 -9.11
C GLN A 67 3.43 -30.24 -8.18
N ARG A 68 4.77 -30.33 -8.07
CA ARG A 68 5.58 -29.34 -7.33
C ARG A 68 5.45 -27.94 -7.94
N GLN A 69 5.36 -27.84 -9.27
CA GLN A 69 5.12 -26.57 -9.94
C GLN A 69 3.73 -26.02 -9.64
N TRP A 70 2.69 -26.86 -9.64
CA TRP A 70 1.33 -26.43 -9.26
C TRP A 70 1.27 -25.87 -7.83
N VAL A 71 1.96 -26.50 -6.87
CA VAL A 71 2.08 -25.96 -5.50
C VAL A 71 2.70 -24.57 -5.51
N ARG A 72 3.81 -24.38 -6.24
CA ARG A 72 4.47 -23.08 -6.34
C ARG A 72 3.55 -22.04 -6.98
N ASP A 73 2.89 -22.38 -8.08
CA ASP A 73 1.97 -21.48 -8.78
C ASP A 73 0.79 -21.08 -7.89
N ALA A 74 0.23 -22.03 -7.13
CA ALA A 74 -0.87 -21.80 -6.21
C ALA A 74 -0.49 -20.84 -5.07
N VAL A 75 0.71 -20.99 -4.50
CA VAL A 75 1.22 -20.09 -3.46
C VAL A 75 1.56 -18.71 -4.01
N THR A 76 2.15 -18.65 -5.21
CA THR A 76 2.45 -17.38 -5.88
C THR A 76 1.19 -16.58 -6.20
N ARG A 77 0.15 -17.22 -6.76
CA ARG A 77 -1.11 -16.54 -7.11
C ARG A 77 -1.98 -16.14 -5.90
N THR A 78 -1.71 -16.69 -4.72
CA THR A 78 -2.48 -16.43 -3.49
C THR A 78 -1.67 -15.59 -2.51
N TRP A 79 -0.84 -16.22 -1.69
CA TRP A 79 -0.14 -15.58 -0.58
C TRP A 79 0.91 -14.56 -1.01
N GLU A 80 1.72 -14.86 -2.04
CA GLU A 80 2.76 -13.91 -2.51
C GLU A 80 2.17 -12.74 -3.28
N ALA A 81 1.10 -12.98 -4.06
CA ALA A 81 0.38 -11.92 -4.77
C ALA A 81 -0.31 -10.93 -3.83
N ASN A 82 -0.68 -11.37 -2.63
CA ASN A 82 -1.46 -10.58 -1.67
C ASN A 82 -0.66 -10.11 -0.45
N SER A 83 0.65 -10.36 -0.40
CA SER A 83 1.51 -9.89 0.70
C SER A 83 2.97 -9.65 0.28
N SER A 84 3.82 -9.18 1.20
CA SER A 84 5.28 -9.11 0.97
C SER A 84 6.02 -10.44 1.15
N VAL A 85 5.37 -11.54 1.56
CA VAL A 85 6.08 -12.82 1.73
C VAL A 85 6.61 -13.32 0.40
N ARG A 86 7.85 -13.83 0.41
CA ARG A 86 8.46 -14.50 -0.74
C ARG A 86 9.03 -15.85 -0.34
N PHE A 87 8.57 -16.91 -0.98
CA PHE A 87 9.07 -18.26 -0.81
C PHE A 87 10.18 -18.56 -1.80
N SER A 88 11.34 -19.01 -1.31
CA SER A 88 12.53 -19.25 -2.11
C SER A 88 13.15 -20.62 -1.82
N GLY A 89 14.06 -21.11 -2.67
CA GLY A 89 14.69 -22.42 -2.48
C GLY A 89 14.13 -23.48 -3.41
N TRP A 90 12.87 -23.89 -3.26
CA TRP A 90 12.05 -24.78 -4.10
C TRP A 90 12.71 -26.05 -4.70
N GLY A 91 13.95 -26.35 -4.34
CA GLY A 91 14.74 -27.51 -4.76
C GLY A 91 14.83 -28.54 -3.64
N THR A 92 15.76 -29.49 -3.77
CA THR A 92 16.01 -30.50 -2.73
C THR A 92 16.48 -29.84 -1.43
N CYS A 93 15.95 -30.29 -0.29
CA CYS A 93 16.34 -29.77 1.01
C CYS A 93 17.83 -30.01 1.30
N PRO A 94 18.63 -28.95 1.52
CA PRO A 94 19.96 -29.11 2.09
C PRO A 94 19.89 -29.61 3.55
N ALA A 95 20.97 -30.19 4.04
CA ALA A 95 21.08 -30.59 5.46
C ALA A 95 20.90 -29.39 6.42
N SER A 96 21.26 -28.18 5.97
CA SER A 96 21.13 -26.92 6.71
C SER A 96 19.80 -26.19 6.49
N SER A 97 18.78 -26.86 5.95
CA SER A 97 17.47 -26.25 5.72
C SER A 97 16.93 -25.60 6.99
N SER A 98 16.70 -24.29 6.93
CA SER A 98 16.16 -23.47 8.04
C SER A 98 14.74 -22.98 7.79
N GLY A 99 14.16 -23.32 6.64
CA GLY A 99 12.81 -22.95 6.23
C GLY A 99 11.80 -24.09 6.33
N VAL A 100 10.70 -24.01 5.54
CA VAL A 100 9.67 -25.05 5.50
C VAL A 100 10.16 -26.23 4.65
N ARG A 101 10.25 -27.40 5.26
CA ARG A 101 10.63 -28.64 4.56
C ARG A 101 9.37 -29.42 4.19
N ILE A 102 9.19 -29.68 2.90
CA ILE A 102 7.98 -30.26 2.33
C ILE A 102 8.27 -31.70 1.91
N ASN A 103 7.49 -32.63 2.45
CA ASN A 103 7.54 -34.05 2.11
C ASN A 103 6.34 -34.43 1.23
N ILE A 104 6.58 -35.21 0.18
CA ILE A 104 5.54 -35.73 -0.70
C ILE A 104 5.18 -37.14 -0.24
N SER A 105 3.95 -37.36 0.19
CA SER A 105 3.48 -38.66 0.68
C SER A 105 1.99 -38.85 0.44
N ASP A 106 1.57 -40.09 0.17
CA ASP A 106 0.16 -40.43 -0.07
C ASP A 106 -0.63 -40.61 1.22
N VAL A 107 -0.71 -39.55 2.02
CA VAL A 107 -1.44 -39.48 3.28
C VAL A 107 -2.30 -38.22 3.32
N GLY A 108 -3.05 -38.01 4.40
CA GLY A 108 -3.71 -36.73 4.65
C GLY A 108 -2.67 -35.59 4.71
N PRO A 109 -2.78 -34.56 3.86
CA PRO A 109 -1.92 -33.38 3.94
C PRO A 109 -2.03 -32.71 5.30
N HIS A 110 -0.92 -32.16 5.78
CA HIS A 110 -0.87 -31.46 7.06
C HIS A 110 0.43 -30.68 7.22
N VAL A 111 0.44 -29.74 8.16
CA VAL A 111 1.65 -29.20 8.79
C VAL A 111 1.79 -29.65 10.24
N LYS A 112 3.03 -29.68 10.74
CA LYS A 112 3.34 -30.06 12.13
C LYS A 112 3.33 -28.88 13.12
N ALA A 113 3.41 -27.66 12.63
CA ALA A 113 3.44 -26.43 13.43
C ALA A 113 2.97 -25.22 12.62
N LEU A 114 2.63 -24.13 13.31
CA LEU A 114 2.28 -22.86 12.70
C LEU A 114 3.52 -21.97 12.50
N GLY A 115 3.56 -21.24 11.39
CA GLY A 115 4.54 -20.19 11.15
C GLY A 115 5.99 -20.67 11.22
N LYS A 116 6.85 -19.87 11.86
CA LYS A 116 8.27 -20.16 12.10
C LYS A 116 8.52 -21.35 13.02
N GLY A 117 7.48 -21.94 13.62
CA GLY A 117 7.59 -23.23 14.30
C GLY A 117 8.05 -24.35 13.34
N LEU A 118 7.87 -24.18 12.03
CA LEU A 118 8.30 -25.13 11.01
C LEU A 118 9.79 -25.07 10.63
N ARG A 119 10.56 -24.11 11.18
CA ARG A 119 11.97 -23.88 10.80
C ARG A 119 12.80 -25.16 10.86
N GLY A 120 13.19 -25.65 9.68
CA GLY A 120 14.07 -26.81 9.52
C GLY A 120 13.46 -28.14 9.96
N MET A 121 12.17 -28.18 10.29
CA MET A 121 11.49 -29.36 10.80
C MET A 121 11.35 -30.43 9.71
N ALA A 122 11.85 -31.64 9.98
CA ALA A 122 11.73 -32.75 9.04
C ALA A 122 10.27 -33.13 8.81
N GLN A 123 9.87 -33.25 7.55
CA GLN A 123 8.48 -33.40 7.12
C GLN A 123 7.57 -32.36 7.82
N GLY A 124 8.04 -31.11 7.91
CA GLY A 124 7.29 -30.05 8.58
C GLY A 124 5.95 -29.77 7.90
N MET A 125 5.92 -29.90 6.58
CA MET A 125 4.71 -29.94 5.75
C MET A 125 4.69 -31.25 4.97
N VAL A 126 3.53 -31.89 4.88
CA VAL A 126 3.30 -33.08 4.05
C VAL A 126 2.21 -32.77 3.04
N LEU A 127 2.50 -32.98 1.76
CA LEU A 127 1.56 -32.79 0.66
C LEU A 127 1.32 -34.12 -0.07
N ASN A 128 0.08 -34.33 -0.52
CA ASN A 128 -0.30 -35.51 -1.28
C ASN A 128 -0.46 -35.18 -2.76
N PHE A 129 0.23 -35.93 -3.62
CA PHE A 129 0.22 -35.77 -5.08
C PHE A 129 -0.39 -36.95 -5.83
N THR A 130 -0.89 -37.95 -5.12
CA THR A 130 -1.43 -39.18 -5.70
C THR A 130 -2.87 -39.42 -5.31
N PHE A 131 -3.24 -39.13 -4.06
CA PHE A 131 -4.56 -39.34 -3.50
C PHE A 131 -5.06 -40.79 -3.67
N ALA A 132 -4.15 -41.77 -3.64
CA ALA A 132 -4.54 -43.17 -3.86
C ALA A 132 -5.15 -43.77 -2.58
N ASN A 133 -4.64 -43.39 -1.41
CA ASN A 133 -5.09 -43.90 -0.11
C ASN A 133 -5.91 -42.87 0.70
N TRP A 134 -5.85 -41.59 0.36
CA TRP A 134 -6.56 -40.51 1.05
C TRP A 134 -7.27 -39.60 0.06
N SER A 135 -8.57 -39.37 0.28
CA SER A 135 -9.47 -38.65 -0.65
C SER A 135 -9.37 -39.13 -2.12
N PRO A 136 -9.70 -40.40 -2.45
CA PRO A 136 -9.55 -40.93 -3.81
C PRO A 136 -10.29 -40.19 -4.91
N SER A 137 -11.35 -39.43 -4.57
CA SER A 137 -12.02 -38.53 -5.50
C SER A 137 -11.09 -37.46 -6.08
N CYS A 138 -10.02 -37.07 -5.38
CA CYS A 138 -9.04 -36.11 -5.87
C CYS A 138 -8.17 -36.65 -7.00
N ALA A 139 -8.10 -37.96 -7.21
CA ALA A 139 -7.32 -38.53 -8.31
C ALA A 139 -7.86 -38.10 -9.69
N SER A 140 -9.16 -37.80 -9.80
CA SER A 140 -9.78 -37.33 -11.06
C SER A 140 -9.72 -35.80 -11.24
N SER A 141 -9.38 -35.05 -10.19
CA SER A 141 -9.27 -33.59 -10.17
C SER A 141 -7.93 -33.13 -9.58
N LEU A 142 -6.86 -33.84 -9.94
CA LEU A 142 -5.57 -33.80 -9.25
C LEU A 142 -5.02 -32.38 -9.04
N LYS A 143 -5.01 -31.56 -10.11
CA LYS A 143 -4.51 -30.18 -10.02
C LYS A 143 -5.31 -29.36 -9.01
N TYR A 144 -6.65 -29.42 -9.09
CA TYR A 144 -7.53 -28.67 -8.19
C TYR A 144 -7.25 -29.04 -6.73
N CYS A 145 -7.15 -30.33 -6.42
CA CYS A 145 -6.88 -30.75 -5.05
C CYS A 145 -5.50 -30.32 -4.56
N ILE A 146 -4.46 -30.44 -5.40
CA ILE A 146 -3.11 -30.00 -5.04
C ILE A 146 -3.08 -28.49 -4.80
N ASP A 147 -3.71 -27.69 -5.66
CA ASP A 147 -3.79 -26.25 -5.51
C ASP A 147 -4.50 -25.88 -4.20
N ALA A 148 -5.70 -26.42 -3.94
CA ALA A 148 -6.51 -26.07 -2.78
C ALA A 148 -5.84 -26.48 -1.45
N ILE A 149 -5.22 -27.66 -1.40
CA ILE A 149 -4.45 -28.11 -0.24
C ILE A 149 -3.20 -27.25 -0.06
N ALA A 150 -2.45 -26.96 -1.13
CA ALA A 150 -1.25 -26.15 -1.04
C ALA A 150 -1.54 -24.78 -0.44
N VAL A 151 -2.61 -24.11 -0.89
CA VAL A 151 -3.01 -22.79 -0.36
C VAL A 151 -3.34 -22.88 1.13
N HIS A 152 -4.10 -23.90 1.54
CA HIS A 152 -4.45 -24.14 2.94
C HIS A 152 -3.21 -24.41 3.83
N GLU A 153 -2.37 -25.37 3.45
CA GLU A 153 -1.19 -25.75 4.25
C GLU A 153 -0.16 -24.62 4.31
N PHE A 154 -0.03 -23.82 3.25
CA PHE A 154 0.80 -22.62 3.30
C PHE A 154 0.21 -21.52 4.18
N GLY A 155 -1.11 -21.45 4.35
CA GLY A 155 -1.74 -20.60 5.35
C GLY A 155 -1.28 -20.96 6.77
N HIS A 156 -1.23 -22.25 7.11
CA HIS A 156 -0.63 -22.68 8.37
C HIS A 156 0.87 -22.41 8.44
N ALA A 157 1.60 -22.62 7.35
CA ALA A 157 3.02 -22.30 7.29
C ALA A 157 3.30 -20.81 7.47
N LEU A 158 2.32 -19.94 7.20
CA LEU A 158 2.34 -18.51 7.46
C LEU A 158 1.86 -18.14 8.88
N GLY A 159 1.39 -19.10 9.67
CA GLY A 159 0.99 -18.88 11.05
C GLY A 159 -0.51 -18.70 11.25
N TYR A 160 -1.34 -19.03 10.27
CA TYR A 160 -2.80 -18.95 10.39
C TYR A 160 -3.36 -20.24 10.96
N ALA A 161 -4.18 -20.12 12.00
CA ALA A 161 -4.92 -21.23 12.55
C ALA A 161 -6.19 -21.49 11.75
N HIS A 162 -6.84 -22.62 12.01
CA HIS A 162 -8.14 -22.90 11.44
C HIS A 162 -9.18 -21.88 11.87
N GLU A 163 -9.99 -21.41 10.92
CA GLU A 163 -11.07 -20.45 11.14
C GLU A 163 -12.17 -21.05 12.02
N GLN A 164 -12.43 -22.36 11.91
CA GLN A 164 -13.35 -23.08 12.80
C GLN A 164 -12.83 -23.26 14.23
N ASN A 165 -11.60 -22.85 14.56
CA ASN A 165 -11.10 -22.83 15.94
C ASN A 165 -11.42 -21.52 16.66
N ARG A 166 -11.94 -20.51 15.95
CA ARG A 166 -12.16 -19.19 16.53
C ARG A 166 -13.25 -19.20 17.61
N PRO A 167 -13.12 -18.34 18.64
CA PRO A 167 -14.11 -18.25 19.70
C PRO A 167 -15.45 -17.63 19.24
N ASP A 168 -15.46 -16.84 18.17
CA ASP A 168 -16.64 -16.19 17.58
C ASP A 168 -17.29 -17.00 16.45
N ARG A 169 -16.87 -18.25 16.26
CA ARG A 169 -17.44 -19.16 15.25
C ARG A 169 -18.95 -19.36 15.45
N PRO A 170 -19.77 -19.20 14.40
CA PRO A 170 -21.22 -19.41 14.51
C PRO A 170 -21.56 -20.88 14.73
N SER A 171 -22.69 -21.15 15.39
CA SER A 171 -23.18 -22.51 15.65
C SER A 171 -23.53 -23.30 14.38
N THR A 172 -23.68 -22.61 13.24
CA THR A 172 -23.88 -23.24 11.92
C THR A 172 -22.63 -23.97 11.41
N CYS A 173 -21.45 -23.60 11.90
CA CYS A 173 -20.21 -24.31 11.60
C CYS A 173 -20.01 -25.45 12.61
N THR A 174 -20.31 -26.67 12.17
CA THR A 174 -20.29 -27.87 13.02
C THR A 174 -18.99 -28.66 12.96
N GLU A 175 -18.05 -28.27 12.09
CA GLU A 175 -16.74 -28.93 12.01
C GLU A 175 -16.00 -28.83 13.35
N PRO A 176 -15.35 -29.91 13.82
CA PRO A 176 -14.62 -29.89 15.07
C PRO A 176 -13.39 -28.97 14.97
N ALA A 177 -13.02 -28.35 16.08
CA ALA A 177 -11.75 -27.64 16.16
C ALA A 177 -10.57 -28.61 15.99
N GLN A 178 -9.54 -28.19 15.25
CA GLN A 178 -8.38 -29.04 14.94
C GLN A 178 -7.07 -28.25 15.01
N GLY A 179 -6.00 -28.89 15.48
CA GLY A 179 -4.67 -28.28 15.55
C GLY A 179 -4.56 -27.18 16.62
N SER A 180 -3.58 -26.30 16.45
CA SER A 180 -3.35 -25.17 17.36
C SER A 180 -4.24 -23.98 17.00
N SER A 181 -4.58 -23.16 17.98
CA SER A 181 -5.32 -21.91 17.81
C SER A 181 -4.37 -20.71 17.70
N GLY A 182 -4.88 -19.61 17.12
CA GLY A 182 -4.20 -18.32 17.12
C GLY A 182 -4.37 -17.55 18.45
N ASP A 183 -3.78 -16.37 18.52
CA ASP A 183 -3.92 -15.41 19.62
C ASP A 183 -4.37 -14.02 19.15
N TRP A 184 -4.39 -13.79 17.83
CA TRP A 184 -4.80 -12.53 17.23
C TRP A 184 -5.95 -12.77 16.26
N LEU A 185 -7.13 -12.29 16.63
CA LEU A 185 -8.26 -12.14 15.73
C LEU A 185 -8.03 -10.86 14.94
N ILE A 186 -7.67 -11.06 13.69
CA ILE A 186 -8.21 -10.25 12.63
C ILE A 186 -9.55 -11.04 12.48
N GLY A 187 -10.76 -10.57 12.77
CA GLY A 187 -12.00 -11.18 12.17
C GLY A 187 -13.31 -10.84 12.86
N PRO A 188 -14.46 -10.66 12.18
CA PRO A 188 -15.49 -11.65 12.22
C PRO A 188 -15.02 -12.90 11.48
N TRP A 189 -15.57 -14.00 11.95
CA TRP A 189 -15.43 -15.30 11.32
C TRP A 189 -15.81 -15.30 9.82
N ASP A 190 -14.97 -15.94 8.99
CA ASP A 190 -15.16 -16.00 7.54
C ASP A 190 -15.49 -17.42 7.02
N LEU A 191 -16.74 -17.61 6.55
CA LEU A 191 -17.17 -18.86 5.92
C LEU A 191 -16.34 -19.22 4.68
N ALA A 192 -15.91 -18.22 3.91
CA ALA A 192 -15.23 -18.40 2.64
C ALA A 192 -13.71 -18.57 2.78
N SER A 193 -13.16 -18.46 3.99
CA SER A 193 -11.72 -18.57 4.22
C SER A 193 -11.18 -19.91 3.74
N VAL A 194 -9.99 -19.90 3.16
CA VAL A 194 -9.24 -21.12 2.84
C VAL A 194 -8.88 -21.92 4.09
N MET A 195 -8.88 -21.29 5.27
CA MET A 195 -8.57 -21.88 6.57
C MET A 195 -9.80 -22.46 7.28
N ASN A 196 -10.96 -22.49 6.63
CA ASN A 196 -12.22 -22.91 7.22
C ASN A 196 -12.76 -24.21 6.62
N TYR A 197 -12.90 -25.26 7.44
CA TYR A 197 -13.49 -26.52 6.97
C TYR A 197 -15.01 -26.51 6.84
N CYS A 198 -15.68 -25.52 7.42
CA CYS A 198 -17.13 -25.31 7.20
C CYS A 198 -17.42 -24.67 5.83
N ASN A 199 -16.39 -24.28 5.07
CA ASN A 199 -16.56 -23.69 3.76
C ASN A 199 -17.22 -24.69 2.79
N PRO A 200 -18.37 -24.35 2.17
CA PRO A 200 -19.02 -25.24 1.21
C PRO A 200 -18.19 -25.47 -0.06
N ALA A 201 -17.27 -24.56 -0.39
CA ALA A 201 -16.22 -24.75 -1.37
C ALA A 201 -14.98 -25.25 -0.62
N TRP A 202 -14.56 -26.49 -0.87
CA TRP A 202 -13.44 -27.10 -0.14
C TRP A 202 -12.18 -26.22 -0.19
N ASN A 203 -11.76 -25.72 0.98
CA ASN A 203 -10.68 -24.73 1.16
C ASN A 203 -10.80 -23.51 0.22
N GLY A 204 -12.01 -22.98 0.03
CA GLY A 204 -12.24 -21.79 -0.81
C GLY A 204 -11.92 -22.01 -2.29
N ASN A 205 -11.96 -23.25 -2.79
CA ASN A 205 -11.44 -23.64 -4.12
C ASN A 205 -9.93 -23.36 -4.32
N GLY A 206 -9.19 -23.14 -3.23
CA GLY A 206 -7.81 -22.70 -3.29
C GLY A 206 -7.64 -21.22 -3.65
N ASP A 207 -8.65 -20.39 -3.41
CA ASP A 207 -8.59 -18.93 -3.59
C ASP A 207 -8.79 -18.24 -2.25
N LEU A 208 -7.95 -17.24 -1.96
CA LEU A 208 -8.07 -16.44 -0.74
C LEU A 208 -9.38 -15.65 -0.76
N SER A 209 -10.11 -15.67 0.34
CA SER A 209 -11.22 -14.74 0.54
C SER A 209 -10.71 -13.30 0.71
N ALA A 210 -11.61 -12.32 0.65
CA ALA A 210 -11.26 -10.93 0.93
C ALA A 210 -10.66 -10.75 2.34
N THR A 211 -11.11 -11.57 3.28
CA THR A 211 -10.63 -11.62 4.66
C THR A 211 -9.24 -12.25 4.76
N ASP A 212 -8.98 -13.35 4.06
CA ASP A 212 -7.66 -13.98 4.01
C ASP A 212 -6.61 -12.99 3.45
N VAL A 213 -6.96 -12.26 2.39
CA VAL A 213 -6.10 -11.22 1.79
C VAL A 213 -5.79 -10.11 2.78
N GLN A 214 -6.78 -9.66 3.56
CA GLN A 214 -6.56 -8.62 4.57
C GLN A 214 -5.68 -9.13 5.71
N GLY A 215 -5.92 -10.35 6.20
CA GLY A 215 -5.06 -10.99 7.19
C GLY A 215 -3.62 -11.13 6.70
N ALA A 216 -3.42 -11.50 5.44
CA ALA A 216 -2.10 -11.56 4.80
C ALA A 216 -1.41 -10.19 4.80
N LYS A 217 -2.10 -9.12 4.39
CA LYS A 217 -1.56 -7.75 4.39
C LYS A 217 -1.27 -7.24 5.80
N ALA A 218 -2.13 -7.52 6.78
CA ALA A 218 -1.94 -7.09 8.15
C ALA A 218 -0.77 -7.79 8.86
N THR A 219 -0.47 -9.04 8.50
CA THR A 219 0.58 -9.83 9.15
C THR A 219 1.92 -9.79 8.41
N TYR A 220 1.88 -9.63 7.10
CA TYR A 220 3.04 -9.72 6.22
C TYR A 220 3.23 -8.50 5.33
N GLY A 221 2.42 -7.46 5.47
CA GLY A 221 2.52 -6.25 4.66
C GLY A 221 1.97 -6.49 3.27
N ILE A 222 1.76 -5.40 2.56
CA ILE A 222 1.29 -5.42 1.17
C ILE A 222 2.34 -5.93 0.18
N PRO A 223 1.96 -6.35 -1.03
CA PRO A 223 2.93 -6.68 -2.08
C PRO A 223 3.61 -5.41 -2.65
N TRP A 224 4.91 -5.55 -2.93
CA TRP A 224 5.72 -4.54 -3.61
C TRP A 224 6.31 -5.11 -4.91
N GLU A 225 6.18 -4.37 -6.00
CA GLU A 225 6.90 -4.66 -7.25
C GLU A 225 8.27 -3.97 -7.26
N SER A 226 9.27 -4.61 -7.88
CA SER A 226 10.58 -3.98 -8.11
C SER A 226 10.56 -3.28 -9.46
N LEU A 227 10.94 -2.00 -9.47
CA LEU A 227 11.20 -1.24 -10.70
C LEU A 227 12.66 -1.38 -11.16
N GLY A 228 13.46 -2.20 -10.49
CA GLY A 228 14.88 -2.37 -10.78
C GLY A 228 15.71 -1.11 -10.50
N GLY A 229 16.81 -0.94 -11.24
CA GLY A 229 17.77 0.14 -11.08
C GLY A 229 18.75 -0.05 -9.91
N GLY A 230 19.54 0.98 -9.62
CA GLY A 230 20.52 0.99 -8.52
C GLY A 230 20.71 2.42 -8.00
N PHE A 231 20.09 2.71 -6.85
CA PHE A 231 19.89 4.08 -6.37
C PHE A 231 20.57 4.38 -5.03
N THR A 232 21.02 5.62 -4.87
CA THR A 232 21.68 6.15 -3.67
C THR A 232 20.82 7.17 -2.91
N SER A 233 19.58 7.39 -3.33
CA SER A 233 18.59 8.27 -2.71
C SER A 233 17.25 7.54 -2.49
N GLY A 234 16.36 8.15 -1.73
CA GLY A 234 14.92 7.92 -1.88
C GLY A 234 14.41 8.35 -3.26
N PRO A 235 13.21 7.89 -3.64
CA PRO A 235 12.57 8.30 -4.89
C PRO A 235 12.00 9.72 -4.79
N ALA A 236 11.74 10.33 -5.94
CA ALA A 236 10.71 11.35 -6.09
C ALA A 236 9.66 10.89 -7.09
N VAL A 237 8.40 11.25 -6.93
CA VAL A 237 7.34 10.92 -7.88
C VAL A 237 6.41 12.11 -8.13
N ALA A 238 6.05 12.33 -9.38
CA ALA A 238 5.02 13.27 -9.77
C ALA A 238 3.99 12.62 -10.69
N SER A 239 2.78 13.17 -10.70
CA SER A 239 1.75 12.86 -11.69
C SER A 239 1.21 14.14 -12.28
N TRP A 240 1.22 14.27 -13.61
CA TRP A 240 0.64 15.40 -14.33
C TRP A 240 -0.72 15.08 -14.97
N GLY A 241 -1.24 13.86 -14.77
CA GLY A 241 -2.48 13.43 -15.37
C GLY A 241 -2.89 12.01 -14.97
N ALA A 242 -4.15 11.66 -15.28
CA ALA A 242 -4.68 10.34 -15.00
C ALA A 242 -3.82 9.25 -15.66
N ASN A 243 -3.51 8.19 -14.90
CA ASN A 243 -2.69 7.07 -15.35
C ASN A 243 -1.27 7.44 -15.82
N ARG A 244 -0.71 8.51 -15.27
CA ARG A 244 0.69 8.90 -15.47
C ARG A 244 1.41 9.02 -14.13
N LEU A 245 2.59 8.41 -14.07
CA LEU A 245 3.55 8.58 -12.98
C LEU A 245 4.92 8.80 -13.60
N ASP A 246 5.67 9.73 -13.04
CA ASP A 246 7.06 10.02 -13.39
C ASP A 246 7.88 9.88 -12.11
N VAL A 247 8.74 8.87 -12.07
CA VAL A 247 9.53 8.48 -10.90
C VAL A 247 10.99 8.81 -11.15
N PHE A 248 11.63 9.42 -10.16
CA PHE A 248 12.99 9.88 -10.20
C PHE A 248 13.80 9.27 -9.07
N GLY A 249 15.11 9.14 -9.29
CA GLY A 249 16.03 8.71 -8.24
C GLY A 249 17.47 9.06 -8.60
N ARG A 250 18.31 9.23 -7.58
CA ARG A 250 19.75 9.45 -7.75
C ARG A 250 20.47 8.13 -7.95
N GLY A 251 21.17 7.98 -9.07
CA GLY A 251 21.98 6.79 -9.37
C GLY A 251 23.24 6.67 -8.51
N LEU A 252 24.01 5.60 -8.74
CA LEU A 252 25.33 5.39 -8.12
C LEU A 252 26.38 6.43 -8.54
N ASP A 253 26.16 7.08 -9.68
CA ASP A 253 26.98 8.14 -10.26
C ASP A 253 26.55 9.56 -9.81
N ASN A 254 25.65 9.65 -8.84
CA ASN A 254 25.05 10.88 -8.34
C ASN A 254 24.26 11.70 -9.38
N GLN A 255 23.85 11.09 -10.49
CA GLN A 255 22.99 11.71 -11.50
C GLN A 255 21.52 11.40 -11.25
N LEU A 256 20.64 12.26 -11.77
CA LEU A 256 19.20 12.01 -11.78
C LEU A 256 18.81 11.03 -12.89
N TYR A 257 18.14 9.95 -12.52
CA TYR A 257 17.48 9.02 -13.43
C TYR A 257 15.97 9.17 -13.31
N HIS A 258 15.27 8.85 -14.40
CA HIS A 258 13.83 8.96 -14.51
C HIS A 258 13.26 7.75 -15.25
N GLN A 259 12.12 7.27 -14.77
CA GLN A 259 11.29 6.27 -15.41
C GLN A 259 9.83 6.68 -15.28
N ALA A 260 8.99 6.31 -16.24
CA ALA A 260 7.60 6.68 -16.19
C ALA A 260 6.64 5.53 -16.49
N TRP A 261 5.45 5.61 -15.91
CA TRP A 261 4.31 4.77 -16.26
C TRP A 261 3.53 5.41 -17.42
N THR A 262 3.20 4.64 -18.45
CA THR A 262 2.53 5.13 -19.67
C THR A 262 1.07 4.70 -19.79
N GLY A 263 0.51 4.09 -18.74
CA GLY A 263 -0.84 3.50 -18.76
C GLY A 263 -0.86 2.02 -19.12
N SER A 264 0.16 1.52 -19.83
CA SER A 264 0.28 0.10 -20.21
C SER A 264 1.53 -0.58 -19.67
N GLY A 265 2.51 0.20 -19.20
CA GLY A 265 3.76 -0.33 -18.68
C GLY A 265 4.69 0.77 -18.19
N TRP A 266 5.74 0.34 -17.51
CA TRP A 266 6.87 1.20 -17.15
C TRP A 266 7.83 1.32 -18.34
N THR A 267 8.37 2.52 -18.56
CA THR A 267 9.54 2.71 -19.42
C THR A 267 10.79 2.09 -18.77
N GLY A 268 11.93 2.09 -19.46
CA GLY A 268 13.22 1.88 -18.80
C GLY A 268 13.71 3.13 -18.07
N TRP A 269 14.67 2.97 -17.16
CA TRP A 269 15.39 4.08 -16.52
C TRP A 269 16.24 4.85 -17.53
N GLY A 270 15.98 6.15 -17.67
CA GLY A 270 16.72 7.07 -18.50
C GLY A 270 17.46 8.13 -17.67
N LEU A 271 18.74 8.33 -17.98
CA LEU A 271 19.56 9.41 -17.41
C LEU A 271 19.01 10.78 -17.86
N GLN A 272 18.73 11.68 -16.91
CA GLN A 272 18.25 13.04 -17.21
C GLN A 272 19.36 14.10 -17.21
N GLY A 273 20.58 13.71 -16.84
CA GLY A 273 21.83 14.43 -17.03
C GLY A 273 21.92 15.85 -16.45
N GLY A 274 23.13 16.42 -16.57
CA GLY A 274 23.37 17.85 -16.40
C GLY A 274 23.67 18.33 -14.98
N GLY A 275 23.95 17.46 -14.01
CA GLY A 275 24.32 17.90 -12.66
C GLY A 275 24.51 16.77 -11.65
N THR A 276 25.36 16.99 -10.65
CA THR A 276 25.53 16.11 -9.47
C THR A 276 24.58 16.56 -8.38
N ILE A 277 23.74 15.66 -7.87
CA ILE A 277 22.78 15.94 -6.78
C ILE A 277 23.18 15.24 -5.48
N THR A 278 22.96 15.90 -4.33
CA THR A 278 23.45 15.48 -3.00
C THR A 278 22.35 15.19 -1.99
N SER A 279 21.08 15.16 -2.41
CA SER A 279 19.91 14.81 -1.59
C SER A 279 19.00 13.84 -2.32
N ASP A 280 17.94 13.41 -1.63
CA ASP A 280 16.76 12.87 -2.30
C ASP A 280 16.16 13.99 -3.20
N PRO A 281 15.69 13.66 -4.42
CA PRO A 281 14.98 14.61 -5.25
C PRO A 281 13.58 14.87 -4.69
N ALA A 282 12.94 15.95 -5.14
CA ALA A 282 11.49 16.17 -4.98
C ALA A 282 10.90 16.58 -6.32
N ALA A 283 9.75 16.03 -6.67
CA ALA A 283 9.10 16.25 -7.96
C ALA A 283 7.65 16.69 -7.77
N VAL A 284 7.17 17.58 -8.62
CA VAL A 284 5.77 18.01 -8.64
C VAL A 284 5.32 18.30 -10.05
N SER A 285 4.01 18.22 -10.26
CA SER A 285 3.35 18.79 -11.42
C SER A 285 2.33 19.82 -10.99
N TRP A 286 2.24 20.93 -11.72
CA TRP A 286 1.18 21.94 -11.58
C TRP A 286 0.23 21.96 -12.78
N GLY A 287 0.45 21.10 -13.77
CA GLY A 287 -0.36 21.08 -14.99
C GLY A 287 0.06 19.98 -15.98
N PRO A 288 -0.78 19.73 -17.00
CA PRO A 288 -0.52 18.68 -17.99
C PRO A 288 0.83 18.87 -18.69
N ASN A 289 1.54 17.77 -18.94
CA ASN A 289 2.86 17.76 -19.58
C ASN A 289 3.93 18.61 -18.89
N ARG A 290 3.77 18.89 -17.60
CA ARG A 290 4.72 19.67 -16.82
C ARG A 290 5.17 18.92 -15.58
N ILE A 291 6.49 18.84 -15.39
CA ILE A 291 7.12 18.32 -14.18
C ILE A 291 8.25 19.26 -13.79
N ASP A 292 8.33 19.58 -12.51
CA ASP A 292 9.41 20.33 -11.90
C ASP A 292 10.11 19.42 -10.88
N VAL A 293 11.44 19.32 -10.98
CA VAL A 293 12.27 18.50 -10.09
C VAL A 293 13.28 19.40 -9.38
N PHE A 294 13.36 19.23 -8.07
CA PHE A 294 14.29 19.92 -7.19
C PHE A 294 15.22 18.91 -6.52
N ALA A 295 16.45 19.33 -6.24
CA ALA A 295 17.40 18.56 -5.46
C ALA A 295 18.47 19.49 -4.88
N ARG A 296 19.23 19.04 -3.89
CA ARG A 296 20.38 19.79 -3.39
C ARG A 296 21.62 19.57 -4.27
N GLY A 297 22.36 20.64 -4.56
CA GLY A 297 23.64 20.60 -5.28
C GLY A 297 24.84 20.25 -4.40
N THR A 298 26.03 20.19 -4.98
CA THR A 298 27.30 19.95 -4.24
C THR A 298 27.75 21.12 -3.38
N ASP A 299 27.24 22.32 -3.67
CA ASP A 299 27.42 23.55 -2.90
C ASP A 299 26.34 23.76 -1.84
N ASN A 300 25.49 22.75 -1.61
CA ASN A 300 24.31 22.80 -0.75
C ASN A 300 23.21 23.79 -1.19
N SER A 301 23.30 24.36 -2.39
CA SER A 301 22.21 25.18 -2.95
C SER A 301 21.05 24.31 -3.43
N MET A 302 19.87 24.92 -3.51
CA MET A 302 18.71 24.27 -4.12
C MET A 302 18.82 24.35 -5.64
N LEU A 303 18.79 23.20 -6.31
CA LEU A 303 18.78 23.11 -7.78
C LEU A 303 17.36 22.86 -8.28
N HIS A 304 17.05 23.38 -9.46
CA HIS A 304 15.80 23.16 -10.16
C HIS A 304 16.05 22.78 -11.63
N LYS A 305 15.25 21.83 -12.11
CA LYS A 305 15.15 21.43 -13.52
C LYS A 305 13.70 21.11 -13.83
N ALA A 306 13.28 21.28 -15.08
CA ALA A 306 11.90 21.02 -15.44
C ALA A 306 11.72 20.44 -16.83
N TRP A 307 10.63 19.68 -16.99
CA TRP A 307 10.10 19.21 -18.26
C TRP A 307 9.03 20.19 -18.76
N ASP A 308 9.10 20.61 -20.01
CA ASP A 308 8.16 21.59 -20.60
C ASP A 308 7.18 21.00 -21.63
N GLY A 309 7.11 19.67 -21.72
CA GLY A 309 6.35 18.96 -22.75
C GLY A 309 7.18 18.56 -23.97
N THR A 310 8.34 19.17 -24.16
CA THR A 310 9.24 18.88 -25.30
C THR A 310 10.62 18.39 -24.86
N GLY A 311 11.14 18.94 -23.77
CA GLY A 311 12.47 18.65 -23.30
C GLY A 311 12.65 18.94 -21.81
N TRP A 312 13.71 18.37 -21.25
CA TRP A 312 14.19 18.73 -19.93
C TRP A 312 15.15 19.92 -20.03
N SER A 313 14.96 20.93 -19.19
CA SER A 313 15.89 22.05 -19.05
C SER A 313 17.26 21.60 -18.53
N LEU A 314 18.28 22.47 -18.52
CA LEU A 314 19.45 22.25 -17.66
C LEU A 314 19.10 22.49 -16.19
N TRP A 315 19.92 21.97 -15.28
CA TRP A 315 19.85 22.35 -13.87
C TRP A 315 20.27 23.81 -13.71
N TYR A 316 19.58 24.54 -12.85
CA TYR A 316 19.98 25.88 -12.44
C TYR A 316 19.75 26.06 -10.93
N SER A 317 20.55 26.92 -10.31
CA SER A 317 20.49 27.13 -8.85
C SER A 317 19.43 28.17 -8.49
N GLN A 318 18.67 27.87 -7.45
CA GLN A 318 17.75 28.76 -6.74
C GLN A 318 18.43 29.42 -5.53
N GLY A 319 19.74 29.21 -5.36
CA GLY A 319 20.51 29.69 -4.22
C GLY A 319 20.15 29.00 -2.91
N GLY A 320 20.37 29.70 -1.80
CA GLY A 320 20.25 29.16 -0.44
C GLY A 320 21.37 28.18 -0.08
N VAL A 321 21.37 27.74 1.17
CA VAL A 321 22.32 26.73 1.71
C VAL A 321 21.53 25.82 2.65
N PHE A 322 21.35 24.55 2.25
CA PHE A 322 20.41 23.63 2.90
C PHE A 322 21.09 22.37 3.47
N ASN A 323 20.60 21.91 4.62
CA ASN A 323 21.02 20.66 5.25
C ASN A 323 20.21 19.44 4.79
N SER A 324 19.08 19.67 4.11
CA SER A 324 18.16 18.65 3.62
C SER A 324 17.97 18.73 2.10
N GLY A 325 17.43 17.68 1.49
CA GLY A 325 16.71 17.78 0.23
C GLY A 325 15.44 18.65 0.31
N PRO A 326 14.84 18.96 -0.86
CA PRO A 326 13.64 19.77 -0.97
C PRO A 326 12.37 19.02 -0.60
N ALA A 327 11.32 19.79 -0.28
CA ALA A 327 9.95 19.42 -0.62
C ALA A 327 9.39 20.45 -1.60
N VAL A 328 8.43 20.04 -2.42
CA VAL A 328 7.73 20.95 -3.31
C VAL A 328 6.25 20.59 -3.39
N ALA A 329 5.39 21.62 -3.36
CA ALA A 329 3.97 21.48 -3.60
C ALA A 329 3.51 22.48 -4.68
N SER A 330 2.37 22.18 -5.30
CA SER A 330 1.63 23.12 -6.12
C SER A 330 0.16 23.10 -5.69
N TRP A 331 -0.41 24.29 -5.51
CA TRP A 331 -1.82 24.48 -5.19
C TRP A 331 -2.62 25.08 -6.36
N GLY A 332 -1.97 25.26 -7.52
CA GLY A 332 -2.59 25.86 -8.69
C GLY A 332 -1.68 25.87 -9.91
N GLU A 333 -2.27 26.10 -11.07
CA GLU A 333 -1.54 26.18 -12.33
C GLU A 333 -0.47 27.28 -12.28
N ASN A 334 0.71 26.97 -12.80
CA ASN A 334 1.86 27.88 -12.86
C ASN A 334 2.30 28.42 -11.48
N ARG A 335 2.09 27.62 -10.43
CA ARG A 335 2.49 27.90 -9.05
C ARG A 335 3.32 26.75 -8.48
N LEU A 336 4.43 27.09 -7.86
CA LEU A 336 5.27 26.17 -7.09
C LEU A 336 5.59 26.80 -5.74
N ASP A 337 5.65 25.97 -4.71
CA ASP A 337 6.11 26.32 -3.37
C ASP A 337 7.16 25.29 -2.95
N VAL A 338 8.40 25.74 -2.79
CA VAL A 338 9.57 24.90 -2.50
C VAL A 338 10.03 25.17 -1.07
N PHE A 339 10.35 24.09 -0.37
CA PHE A 339 10.74 24.11 1.03
C PHE A 339 12.06 23.38 1.22
N GLY A 340 12.88 23.82 2.18
CA GLY A 340 14.10 23.14 2.56
C GLY A 340 14.52 23.49 3.99
N GLN A 341 15.19 22.57 4.66
CA GLN A 341 15.75 22.80 5.98
C GLN A 341 17.09 23.52 5.87
N GLY A 342 17.20 24.69 6.49
CA GLY A 342 18.42 25.48 6.57
C GLY A 342 19.44 24.91 7.55
N GLN A 343 20.61 25.56 7.62
CA GLN A 343 21.71 25.16 8.52
C GLN A 343 21.39 25.31 10.01
N ASP A 344 20.40 26.13 10.33
CA ASP A 344 19.86 26.41 11.66
C ASP A 344 18.71 25.46 12.08
N ASN A 345 18.48 24.40 11.29
CA ASN A 345 17.38 23.44 11.44
C ASN A 345 15.97 24.07 11.34
N GLN A 346 15.87 25.29 10.81
CA GLN A 346 14.58 25.90 10.47
C GLN A 346 14.18 25.55 9.04
N LEU A 347 12.90 25.71 8.70
CA LEU A 347 12.44 25.60 7.32
C LEU A 347 12.48 26.95 6.62
N TYR A 348 12.87 26.93 5.35
CA TYR A 348 12.81 28.08 4.47
C TYR A 348 11.91 27.76 3.27
N HIS A 349 11.25 28.78 2.76
CA HIS A 349 10.29 28.70 1.67
C HIS A 349 10.57 29.72 0.57
N GLN A 350 10.41 29.28 -0.67
CA GLN A 350 10.44 30.11 -1.87
C GLN A 350 9.30 29.70 -2.79
N ALA A 351 8.74 30.66 -3.54
CA ALA A 351 7.65 30.39 -4.45
C ALA A 351 7.91 30.88 -5.87
N TRP A 352 7.40 30.14 -6.85
CA TRP A 352 7.23 30.62 -8.22
C TRP A 352 5.85 31.25 -8.37
N THR A 353 5.78 32.51 -8.77
CA THR A 353 4.51 33.27 -8.88
C THR A 353 3.92 33.31 -10.28
N GLY A 354 4.42 32.48 -11.19
CA GLY A 354 4.07 32.53 -12.61
C GLY A 354 4.89 33.53 -13.44
N THR A 355 5.57 34.47 -12.77
CA THR A 355 6.40 35.51 -13.39
C THR A 355 7.84 35.51 -12.89
N GLY A 356 8.08 34.98 -11.70
CA GLY A 356 9.41 34.96 -11.09
C GLY A 356 9.43 34.17 -9.78
N TRP A 357 10.64 33.90 -9.30
CA TRP A 357 10.87 33.32 -7.99
C TRP A 357 10.92 34.42 -6.92
N THR A 358 10.27 34.18 -5.78
CA THR A 358 10.42 35.04 -4.59
C THR A 358 11.80 34.87 -3.98
N GLN A 359 12.13 35.66 -2.95
CA GLN A 359 13.27 35.36 -2.08
C GLN A 359 12.93 34.22 -1.12
N TRP A 360 13.95 33.56 -0.57
CA TRP A 360 13.80 32.59 0.51
C TRP A 360 13.32 33.29 1.78
N THR A 361 12.30 32.74 2.43
CA THR A 361 11.71 33.26 3.66
C THR A 361 11.67 32.19 4.74
N LEU A 362 11.91 32.59 5.99
CA LEU A 362 11.91 31.70 7.14
C LEU A 362 10.48 31.28 7.50
N ILE A 363 10.28 29.98 7.70
CA ILE A 363 9.11 29.40 8.37
C ILE A 363 9.57 28.92 9.76
N PRO A 364 9.18 29.61 10.85
CA PRO A 364 9.63 29.25 12.18
C PRO A 364 9.21 27.84 12.60
N GLY A 365 10.19 27.12 13.18
CA GLY A 365 10.04 25.79 13.77
C GLY A 365 11.26 24.92 13.49
N THR A 366 11.75 24.26 14.53
CA THR A 366 12.88 23.34 14.42
C THR A 366 12.41 21.97 13.96
N VAL A 367 13.00 21.47 12.88
CA VAL A 367 12.76 20.13 12.33
C VAL A 367 14.07 19.35 12.25
N THR A 368 14.03 18.03 11.99
CA THR A 368 15.20 17.14 11.96
C THR A 368 15.24 16.20 10.75
N SER A 369 14.49 16.54 9.71
CA SER A 369 14.45 15.83 8.43
C SER A 369 14.21 16.79 7.27
N GLU A 370 14.33 16.26 6.05
CA GLU A 370 13.67 16.83 4.88
C GLU A 370 12.17 17.02 5.17
N PRO A 371 11.57 18.13 4.73
CA PRO A 371 10.12 18.29 4.81
C PRO A 371 9.42 17.42 3.78
N ALA A 372 8.12 17.22 3.95
CA ALA A 372 7.17 16.90 2.89
C ALA A 372 6.17 18.04 2.77
N ALA A 373 5.74 18.34 1.54
CA ALA A 373 4.80 19.41 1.25
C ALA A 373 3.72 18.90 0.30
N VAL A 374 2.46 19.22 0.59
CA VAL A 374 1.33 18.80 -0.23
C VAL A 374 0.25 19.87 -0.23
N SER A 375 -0.55 19.92 -1.29
CA SER A 375 -1.74 20.77 -1.36
C SER A 375 -2.95 19.93 -1.78
N TRP A 376 -4.10 20.25 -1.20
CA TRP A 376 -5.40 19.74 -1.62
C TRP A 376 -6.31 20.82 -2.24
N GLY A 377 -5.83 22.05 -2.37
CA GLY A 377 -6.61 23.13 -2.95
C GLY A 377 -5.94 24.50 -2.93
N PRO A 378 -6.55 25.50 -3.59
CA PRO A 378 -5.96 26.83 -3.68
C PRO A 378 -5.67 27.47 -2.33
N ASN A 379 -4.53 28.16 -2.22
CA ASN A 379 -4.05 28.80 -0.99
C ASN A 379 -3.90 27.85 0.21
N ARG A 380 -3.69 26.56 -0.04
CA ARG A 380 -3.50 25.55 1.00
C ARG A 380 -2.21 24.79 0.80
N ILE A 381 -1.37 24.73 1.83
CA ILE A 381 -0.19 23.86 1.87
C ILE A 381 -0.11 23.20 3.25
N ASP A 382 -0.01 21.88 3.27
CA ASP A 382 0.29 21.07 4.46
C ASP A 382 1.77 20.69 4.42
N LEU A 383 2.48 20.99 5.51
CA LEU A 383 3.89 20.65 5.72
C LEU A 383 4.03 19.60 6.79
N PHE A 384 4.85 18.59 6.51
CA PHE A 384 5.22 17.55 7.45
C PHE A 384 6.73 17.50 7.57
N ALA A 385 7.24 17.27 8.77
CA ALA A 385 8.66 17.06 8.98
C ALA A 385 8.87 16.31 10.30
N ARG A 386 10.03 15.67 10.48
CA ARG A 386 10.34 15.01 11.73
C ARG A 386 10.76 16.01 12.81
N GLY A 387 10.25 15.85 14.03
CA GLY A 387 10.66 16.61 15.21
C GLY A 387 11.95 16.10 15.85
N THR A 388 12.40 16.76 16.92
CA THR A 388 13.58 16.33 17.69
C THR A 388 13.36 15.04 18.49
N ASP A 389 12.10 14.68 18.72
CA ASP A 389 11.66 13.45 19.38
C ASP A 389 11.38 12.30 18.39
N ASN A 390 11.73 12.49 17.11
CA ASN A 390 11.44 11.57 16.01
C ASN A 390 9.94 11.41 15.65
N SER A 391 9.03 12.18 16.24
CA SER A 391 7.63 12.22 15.79
C SER A 391 7.50 12.97 14.47
N ILE A 392 6.43 12.71 13.71
CA ILE A 392 6.10 13.57 12.57
C ILE A 392 5.31 14.77 13.09
N LEU A 393 5.79 15.96 12.76
CA LEU A 393 5.12 17.23 13.00
C LEU A 393 4.30 17.63 11.77
N HIS A 394 3.22 18.36 11.99
CA HIS A 394 2.37 18.92 10.95
C HIS A 394 2.16 20.43 11.17
N LYS A 395 2.15 21.20 10.07
CA LYS A 395 1.87 22.63 10.01
C LYS A 395 1.13 22.98 8.73
N ALA A 396 0.26 23.98 8.81
CA ALA A 396 -0.68 24.32 7.76
C ALA A 396 -0.64 25.79 7.35
N TRP A 397 -0.61 26.07 6.05
CA TRP A 397 -0.92 27.40 5.49
C TRP A 397 -2.37 27.44 5.02
N ASP A 398 -3.15 28.43 5.46
CA ASP A 398 -4.59 28.56 5.17
C ASP A 398 -4.95 29.72 4.22
N GLY A 399 -3.95 30.38 3.62
CA GLY A 399 -4.13 31.55 2.76
C GLY A 399 -3.91 32.87 3.48
N ALA A 400 -3.97 32.90 4.81
CA ALA A 400 -3.70 34.09 5.62
C ALA A 400 -2.46 33.92 6.50
N GLY A 401 -2.25 32.73 7.05
CA GLY A 401 -1.18 32.48 8.00
C GLY A 401 -0.79 31.01 8.09
N TRP A 402 0.35 30.78 8.73
CA TRP A 402 0.77 29.45 9.12
C TRP A 402 0.24 29.10 10.52
N SER A 403 -0.35 27.92 10.68
CA SER A 403 -0.68 27.34 11.98
C SER A 403 0.59 27.12 12.83
N PRO A 404 0.52 26.92 14.16
CA PRO A 404 1.64 26.35 14.90
C PRO A 404 1.93 24.91 14.44
N TRP A 405 3.15 24.43 14.72
CA TRP A 405 3.48 23.02 14.60
C TRP A 405 2.77 22.21 15.68
N TYR A 406 2.28 21.04 15.34
CA TYR A 406 1.82 20.04 16.30
C TYR A 406 2.27 18.64 15.90
N SER A 407 2.43 17.75 16.88
CA SER A 407 2.90 16.39 16.63
C SER A 407 1.74 15.47 16.26
N LEU A 408 1.96 14.62 15.26
CA LEU A 408 1.14 13.46 14.90
C LEU A 408 1.61 12.18 15.63
N GLY A 409 2.59 12.28 16.52
CA GLY A 409 3.18 11.17 17.24
C GLY A 409 4.04 10.25 16.36
N GLY A 410 4.21 9.01 16.84
CA GLY A 410 5.07 8.00 16.23
C GLY A 410 6.57 8.23 16.47
N SER A 411 7.40 7.32 15.95
CA SER A 411 8.86 7.37 16.06
C SER A 411 9.49 6.93 14.73
N PHE A 412 9.96 7.89 13.96
CA PHE A 412 10.36 7.72 12.57
C PHE A 412 11.85 7.89 12.32
N THR A 413 12.35 7.13 11.34
CA THR A 413 13.77 7.07 10.95
C THR A 413 14.01 7.55 9.52
N SER A 414 13.01 8.16 8.89
CA SER A 414 13.10 8.85 7.60
C SER A 414 12.40 10.20 7.65
N ALA A 415 12.61 11.01 6.61
CA ALA A 415 11.68 12.09 6.28
C ALA A 415 10.28 11.52 5.97
N PRO A 416 9.21 12.29 6.22
CA PRO A 416 7.88 11.91 5.78
C PRO A 416 7.73 12.09 4.25
N ALA A 417 6.69 11.49 3.70
CA ALA A 417 6.13 11.85 2.39
C ALA A 417 4.63 12.09 2.53
N ALA A 418 4.04 12.97 1.74
CA ALA A 418 2.63 13.32 1.87
C ALA A 418 1.94 13.46 0.51
N VAL A 419 0.70 13.02 0.44
CA VAL A 419 -0.13 13.08 -0.77
C VAL A 419 -1.53 13.57 -0.43
N SER A 420 -2.17 14.20 -1.41
CA SER A 420 -3.59 14.53 -1.39
C SER A 420 -4.30 13.71 -2.44
N ARG A 421 -5.33 12.97 -2.03
CA ARG A 421 -6.22 12.25 -2.96
C ARG A 421 -7.42 13.10 -3.38
N GLY A 422 -7.65 14.22 -2.71
CA GLY A 422 -8.79 15.09 -2.93
C GLY A 422 -8.85 16.21 -1.91
N VAL A 423 -9.82 17.11 -2.09
CA VAL A 423 -10.06 18.22 -1.15
C VAL A 423 -10.22 17.67 0.26
N ASN A 424 -9.41 18.18 1.20
CA ASN A 424 -9.45 17.80 2.61
C ASN A 424 -9.20 16.30 2.87
N GLN A 425 -8.44 15.62 2.00
CA GLN A 425 -8.01 14.24 2.15
C GLN A 425 -6.50 14.14 1.99
N LEU A 426 -5.81 13.76 3.06
CA LEU A 426 -4.35 13.69 3.10
C LEU A 426 -3.90 12.35 3.66
N GLU A 427 -2.78 11.86 3.14
CA GLU A 427 -2.05 10.76 3.72
C GLU A 427 -0.60 11.19 3.93
N VAL A 428 -0.07 10.87 5.12
CA VAL A 428 1.36 11.04 5.42
C VAL A 428 1.98 9.68 5.71
N PHE A 429 3.15 9.46 5.14
CA PHE A 429 3.90 8.23 5.21
C PHE A 429 5.24 8.46 5.90
N GLY A 430 5.77 7.43 6.54
CA GLY A 430 7.10 7.47 7.12
C GLY A 430 7.67 6.08 7.38
N ARG A 431 8.99 5.98 7.44
CA ARG A 431 9.70 4.74 7.79
C ARG A 431 9.92 4.62 9.29
N GLY A 432 9.42 3.55 9.89
CA GLY A 432 9.59 3.25 11.31
C GLY A 432 11.00 2.78 11.68
N GLY A 433 11.23 2.50 12.98
CA GLY A 433 12.48 1.89 13.46
C GLY A 433 12.69 0.44 13.01
N ASP A 434 11.61 -0.21 12.57
CA ASP A 434 11.58 -1.55 11.98
C ASP A 434 11.88 -1.56 10.47
N ASN A 435 12.18 -0.39 9.88
CA ASN A 435 12.32 -0.17 8.44
C ASN A 435 11.03 -0.43 7.63
N SER A 436 9.87 -0.55 8.28
CA SER A 436 8.59 -0.66 7.57
C SER A 436 7.99 0.70 7.27
N LEU A 437 7.13 0.72 6.27
CA LEU A 437 6.28 1.84 5.90
C LEU A 437 5.11 1.93 6.87
N TRP A 438 4.82 3.14 7.33
CA TRP A 438 3.62 3.46 8.09
C TRP A 438 2.87 4.61 7.43
N VAL A 439 1.56 4.65 7.62
CA VAL A 439 0.68 5.71 7.11
C VAL A 439 -0.20 6.27 8.23
N ASN A 440 -0.51 7.56 8.15
CA ASN A 440 -1.55 8.21 8.93
C ASN A 440 -2.41 9.04 7.97
N ALA A 441 -3.72 8.88 8.04
CA ALA A 441 -4.65 9.48 7.08
C ALA A 441 -5.52 10.54 7.77
N TRP A 442 -5.74 11.65 7.08
CA TRP A 442 -6.66 12.69 7.50
C TRP A 442 -8.04 12.44 6.89
N THR A 443 -9.03 12.22 7.75
CA THR A 443 -10.42 11.90 7.39
C THR A 443 -11.28 13.13 7.06
N GLY A 444 -10.67 14.32 6.99
CA GLY A 444 -11.38 15.59 6.91
C GLY A 444 -11.75 16.18 8.28
N SER A 445 -11.64 15.40 9.36
CA SER A 445 -11.96 15.84 10.73
C SER A 445 -10.91 15.42 11.76
N SER A 446 -10.23 14.30 11.53
CA SER A 446 -9.21 13.77 12.44
C SER A 446 -8.20 12.88 11.70
N TRP A 447 -7.03 12.73 12.31
CA TRP A 447 -6.02 11.76 11.90
C TRP A 447 -6.39 10.36 12.39
N THR A 448 -6.24 9.34 11.55
CA THR A 448 -6.57 7.94 11.88
C THR A 448 -5.61 7.31 12.91
N GLY A 449 -4.43 7.91 13.08
CA GLY A 449 -3.32 7.30 13.80
C GLY A 449 -2.43 6.49 12.85
N TRP A 450 -1.22 6.16 13.32
CA TRP A 450 -0.24 5.45 12.50
C TRP A 450 -0.60 3.97 12.33
N GLN A 451 -0.69 3.55 11.08
CA GLN A 451 -0.97 2.18 10.65
C GLN A 451 0.23 1.60 9.93
N TRP A 452 0.55 0.33 10.22
CA TRP A 452 1.68 -0.37 9.63
C TRP A 452 1.31 -0.96 8.27
N LEU A 453 2.17 -0.78 7.27
CA LEU A 453 1.97 -1.29 5.91
C LEU A 453 3.03 -2.33 5.49
N GLY A 454 4.04 -2.56 6.33
CA GLY A 454 5.16 -3.45 6.04
C GLY A 454 6.17 -2.86 5.06
N GLY A 455 6.84 -3.70 4.29
CA GLY A 455 7.99 -3.31 3.48
C GLY A 455 9.31 -3.29 4.28
N GLU A 456 10.42 -3.30 3.53
CA GLU A 456 11.79 -3.29 4.04
C GLU A 456 12.56 -2.13 3.39
N MET A 457 12.31 -0.92 3.90
CA MET A 457 12.75 0.33 3.30
C MET A 457 14.17 0.72 3.74
N THR A 458 14.97 1.23 2.80
CA THR A 458 16.30 1.80 3.05
C THR A 458 16.40 3.29 2.70
N SER A 459 15.27 3.94 2.45
CA SER A 459 15.14 5.38 2.18
C SER A 459 13.87 5.95 2.82
N ALA A 460 13.69 7.27 2.74
CA ALA A 460 12.35 7.86 2.84
C ALA A 460 11.47 7.33 1.69
N PRO A 461 10.14 7.20 1.90
CA PRO A 461 9.21 6.95 0.81
C PRO A 461 9.01 8.23 -0.01
N ASP A 462 8.41 8.09 -1.20
CA ASP A 462 7.67 9.18 -1.82
C ASP A 462 6.35 8.67 -2.40
N VAL A 463 5.38 9.57 -2.59
CA VAL A 463 4.01 9.22 -2.96
C VAL A 463 3.39 10.23 -3.92
N ALA A 464 2.66 9.74 -4.93
CA ALA A 464 1.86 10.57 -5.82
C ALA A 464 0.43 10.05 -5.92
N SER A 465 -0.49 10.97 -6.20
CA SER A 465 -1.88 10.66 -6.53
C SER A 465 -2.06 10.59 -8.04
N ARG A 466 -2.75 9.56 -8.53
CA ARG A 466 -3.16 9.44 -9.95
C ARG A 466 -4.54 10.04 -10.23
N GLY A 467 -5.21 10.56 -9.20
CA GLY A 467 -6.57 11.07 -9.25
C GLY A 467 -7.36 10.71 -7.99
N PRO A 468 -8.66 11.05 -7.96
CA PRO A 468 -9.51 10.79 -6.81
C PRO A 468 -9.52 9.30 -6.46
N GLY A 469 -8.97 8.97 -5.29
CA GLY A 469 -8.93 7.61 -4.76
C GLY A 469 -7.72 6.77 -5.16
N GLY A 470 -6.83 7.21 -6.06
CA GLY A 470 -5.66 6.44 -6.47
C GLY A 470 -4.36 7.05 -5.96
N MET A 471 -3.50 6.28 -5.30
CA MET A 471 -2.15 6.71 -4.93
C MET A 471 -1.13 5.61 -5.15
N ASP A 472 0.13 6.00 -5.36
CA ASP A 472 1.23 5.10 -5.61
C ASP A 472 2.41 5.50 -4.72
N VAL A 473 2.92 4.54 -3.96
CA VAL A 473 4.01 4.75 -3.01
C VAL A 473 5.26 4.07 -3.53
N PHE A 474 6.39 4.75 -3.35
CA PHE A 474 7.70 4.32 -3.77
C PHE A 474 8.69 4.38 -2.62
N TYR A 475 9.66 3.46 -2.59
CA TYR A 475 10.83 3.55 -1.71
C TYR A 475 11.99 2.75 -2.26
N ARG A 476 13.21 2.94 -1.73
CA ARG A 476 14.35 2.10 -2.07
C ARG A 476 14.46 0.87 -1.17
N GLY A 477 14.55 -0.32 -1.76
CA GLY A 477 14.71 -1.59 -1.04
C GLY A 477 16.14 -1.85 -0.56
N THR A 478 16.35 -3.00 0.08
CA THR A 478 17.67 -3.45 0.58
C THR A 478 18.67 -3.82 -0.51
N ASP A 479 18.18 -4.07 -1.72
CA ASP A 479 18.95 -4.33 -2.94
C ASP A 479 19.19 -3.07 -3.79
N ASN A 480 18.91 -1.87 -3.24
CA ASN A 480 19.03 -0.58 -3.90
C ASN A 480 18.13 -0.37 -5.13
N THR A 481 17.17 -1.26 -5.38
CA THR A 481 16.13 -1.02 -6.39
C THR A 481 15.00 -0.17 -5.81
N LEU A 482 14.27 0.54 -6.68
CA LEU A 482 13.03 1.17 -6.25
C LEU A 482 11.89 0.15 -6.23
N ARG A 483 11.09 0.22 -5.17
CA ARG A 483 9.88 -0.56 -4.94
C ARG A 483 8.67 0.32 -5.20
N HIS A 484 7.62 -0.28 -5.73
CA HIS A 484 6.36 0.38 -6.02
C HIS A 484 5.18 -0.47 -5.52
N SER A 485 4.16 0.20 -5.00
CA SER A 485 2.84 -0.40 -4.78
C SER A 485 1.76 0.66 -4.98
N SER A 486 0.60 0.20 -5.44
CA SER A 486 -0.54 1.05 -5.81
C SER A 486 -1.74 0.79 -4.92
N TYR A 487 -2.52 1.84 -4.69
CA TYR A 487 -3.65 1.84 -3.76
C TYR A 487 -4.87 2.51 -4.37
N SER A 488 -6.03 1.97 -4.03
CA SER A 488 -7.33 2.47 -4.44
C SER A 488 -8.20 2.69 -3.20
N ASN A 489 -8.91 3.81 -3.17
CA ASN A 489 -9.82 4.29 -2.11
C ASN A 489 -9.17 4.66 -0.77
N GLY A 490 -7.85 4.86 -0.72
CA GLY A 490 -7.13 5.12 0.53
C GLY A 490 -6.71 3.82 1.21
N TRP A 491 -6.40 3.90 2.49
CA TRP A 491 -6.01 2.77 3.33
C TRP A 491 -7.12 2.37 4.28
#